data_AF-A0A914QUM1-F1
#
_entry.id   AF-A0A914QUM1-F1
#
_cell.length_a   1.000
_cell.length_b   1.000
_cell.length_c   1.000
_cell.angle_alpha   90.00
_cell.angle_beta   90.00
_cell.angle_gamma   90.00
#
_symmetry.space_group_name_H-M   'P 1'
#
loop_
_entity.id
_entity.type
_entity.pdbx_description
1 polymer ?
#
loop_
_entity_poly.entity_id
_entity_poly.type
_entity_poly.pdbx_seq_one_letter_code
_entity_poly.pdbx_strand_id
1 'polypeptide(L)'
;MAASATSQVPEQCVQDNFKQSELKRRILVQCDLIKADTCSGFSAVSHSDKAIILSFRGSDGDEIFLEIVDAIFERPVSAFDGRGKVLYYFLTAFSKVWENGMKDDFISLNNTYPDYELWITGHSLGGAMASIAATTIATTNLFDAKKIKLVTFGQPRTGDESYAALVDLLIPYAIRVVHRDDIVPLIPPGFLYGYRHHKSEVWYDNDMSINDTFQECDEDESNQCRDGKFAFDIKDHDKYFDVGVGMAQDGCKGWNPYV
;
A
#
# COMPACT_ATOMS: atom_id res chain seq x y z
N MET A 1 9.32 6.14 1.43
CA MET A 1 7.90 6.48 1.63
C MET A 1 7.17 5.35 2.32
N ALA A 2 6.98 4.16 1.73
CA ALA A 2 6.32 3.04 2.43
C ALA A 2 7.01 2.67 3.76
N ALA A 3 8.33 2.49 3.76
CA ALA A 3 9.12 2.27 4.98
C ALA A 3 9.03 3.46 5.96
N SER A 4 8.92 4.69 5.43
CA SER A 4 8.75 5.88 6.27
C SER A 4 7.48 5.80 7.11
N ALA A 5 6.42 5.13 6.63
CA ALA A 5 5.16 5.02 7.34
C ALA A 5 5.25 4.12 8.58
N THR A 6 6.22 3.19 8.60
CA THR A 6 6.46 2.27 9.72
C THR A 6 7.40 2.87 10.78
N SER A 7 8.10 3.96 10.45
CA SER A 7 9.01 4.64 11.37
C SER A 7 8.28 5.36 12.51
N GLN A 8 8.89 5.38 13.71
CA GLN A 8 8.42 6.22 14.81
C GLN A 8 8.63 7.71 14.50
N VAL A 9 9.63 8.05 13.67
CA VAL A 9 9.98 9.43 13.27
C VAL A 9 9.92 9.58 11.73
N PRO A 10 8.72 9.52 11.12
CA PRO A 10 8.57 9.51 9.67
C PRO A 10 9.08 10.79 9.00
N GLU A 11 9.03 11.92 9.69
CA GLU A 11 9.51 13.21 9.17
C GLU A 11 11.00 13.16 8.82
N GLN A 12 11.83 12.66 9.74
CA GLN A 12 13.26 12.52 9.53
C GLN A 12 13.54 11.56 8.36
N CYS A 13 12.84 10.43 8.31
CA CYS A 13 12.97 9.49 7.20
C CYS A 13 12.62 10.12 5.84
N VAL A 14 11.55 10.91 5.77
CA VAL A 14 11.14 11.60 4.55
C VAL A 14 12.19 12.63 4.14
N GLN A 15 12.68 13.43 5.07
CA GLN A 15 13.69 14.48 4.80
C GLN A 15 15.05 13.89 4.39
N ASP A 16 15.48 12.79 5.01
CA ASP A 16 16.79 12.19 4.78
C ASP A 16 16.86 11.46 3.42
N ASN A 17 15.73 10.91 2.95
CA ASN A 17 15.71 10.03 1.77
C ASN A 17 15.08 10.66 0.52
N PHE A 18 14.34 11.76 0.65
CA PHE A 18 13.62 12.37 -0.48
C PHE A 18 13.95 13.86 -0.61
N LYS A 19 14.52 14.24 -1.76
CA LYS A 19 15.00 15.61 -2.00
C LYS A 19 13.84 16.61 -2.04
N GLN A 20 13.96 17.68 -1.26
CA GLN A 20 12.95 18.75 -1.18
C GLN A 20 11.55 18.22 -0.82
N SER A 21 11.52 17.18 0.03
CA SER A 21 10.28 16.61 0.54
C SER A 21 9.98 17.09 1.95
N GLU A 22 8.71 17.36 2.21
CA GLU A 22 8.22 17.82 3.51
C GLU A 22 7.04 16.95 3.93
N LEU A 23 7.13 16.37 5.14
CA LEU A 23 5.99 15.71 5.77
C LEU A 23 5.01 16.79 6.24
N LYS A 24 3.74 16.67 5.86
CA LYS A 24 2.71 17.68 6.13
C LYS A 24 1.84 17.29 7.31
N ARG A 25 1.35 16.06 7.31
CA ARG A 25 0.51 15.55 8.39
C ARG A 25 0.75 14.07 8.59
N ARG A 26 0.78 13.65 9.86
CA ARG A 26 0.70 12.25 10.26
C ARG A 26 -0.59 12.04 11.04
N ILE A 27 -1.33 10.99 10.67
CA ILE A 27 -2.52 10.51 11.36
C ILE A 27 -2.18 9.17 12.01
N LEU A 28 -2.48 9.03 13.29
CA LEU A 28 -2.32 7.79 14.06
C LEU A 28 -3.66 7.49 14.73
N VAL A 29 -4.20 6.29 14.49
CA VAL A 29 -5.52 5.88 14.98
C VAL A 29 -5.47 4.44 15.49
N GLN A 30 -6.30 4.11 16.46
CA GLN A 30 -6.49 2.71 16.86
C GLN A 30 -7.34 2.00 15.81
N CYS A 31 -6.75 1.06 15.07
CA CYS A 31 -7.45 0.36 13.99
C CYS A 31 -7.94 -1.02 14.39
N ASP A 32 -7.25 -1.70 15.30
CA ASP A 32 -7.67 -3.01 15.78
C ASP A 32 -8.84 -2.94 16.78
N LEU A 33 -9.67 -3.99 16.80
CA LEU A 33 -10.87 -4.12 17.62
C LEU A 33 -10.58 -4.78 18.98
N ILE A 34 -9.50 -5.55 19.10
CA ILE A 34 -9.23 -6.41 20.27
C ILE A 34 -7.94 -5.99 20.99
N LYS A 35 -6.89 -5.62 20.27
CA LYS A 35 -5.65 -5.06 20.83
C LYS A 35 -5.56 -3.55 20.63
N ALA A 36 -4.60 -2.94 21.31
CA ALA A 36 -4.34 -1.49 21.23
C ALA A 36 -3.50 -1.12 20.00
N ASP A 37 -3.56 -1.92 18.94
CA ASP A 37 -2.69 -1.71 17.78
C ASP A 37 -3.20 -0.55 16.93
N THR A 38 -2.23 0.17 16.37
CA THR A 38 -2.48 1.43 15.68
C THR A 38 -2.25 1.28 14.19
N CYS A 39 -3.07 1.96 13.40
CA CYS A 39 -2.80 2.21 11.99
C CYS A 39 -2.39 3.66 11.84
N SER A 40 -1.58 3.94 10.82
CA SER A 40 -1.19 5.30 10.54
C SER A 40 -1.18 5.61 9.06
N GLY A 41 -1.25 6.89 8.75
CA GLY A 41 -0.94 7.37 7.41
C GLY A 41 -0.29 8.73 7.53
N PHE A 42 0.51 9.10 6.55
CA PHE A 42 1.00 10.47 6.44
C PHE A 42 0.82 11.01 5.03
N SER A 43 0.73 12.32 4.95
CA SER A 43 0.86 13.09 3.73
C SER A 43 2.23 13.78 3.69
N ALA A 44 2.80 13.85 2.49
CA ALA A 44 4.02 14.59 2.22
C ALA A 44 3.93 15.26 0.85
N VAL A 45 4.83 16.21 0.60
CA VAL A 45 4.99 16.85 -0.70
C VAL A 45 6.43 16.73 -1.14
N SER A 46 6.69 16.22 -2.33
CA SER A 46 7.99 16.31 -3.00
C SER A 46 7.93 17.43 -4.05
N HIS A 47 8.64 18.53 -3.82
CA HIS A 47 8.70 19.63 -4.78
C HIS A 47 9.57 19.31 -6.00
N SER A 48 10.58 18.47 -5.81
CA SER A 48 11.48 18.07 -6.90
C SER A 48 10.76 17.17 -7.91
N ASP A 49 9.91 16.26 -7.43
CA ASP A 49 9.11 15.36 -8.26
C ASP A 49 7.75 15.95 -8.67
N LYS A 50 7.37 17.10 -8.08
CA LYS A 50 6.01 17.67 -8.19
C LYS A 50 4.93 16.65 -7.82
N ALA A 51 5.05 16.05 -6.64
CA ALA A 51 4.14 15.01 -6.17
C ALA A 51 3.60 15.31 -4.78
N ILE A 52 2.29 15.12 -4.60
CA ILE A 52 1.66 14.91 -3.29
C ILE A 52 1.75 13.41 -3.00
N ILE A 53 2.19 13.04 -1.81
CA ILE A 53 2.43 11.65 -1.43
C ILE A 53 1.51 11.30 -0.28
N LEU A 54 0.74 10.23 -0.42
CA LEU A 54 -0.01 9.60 0.67
C LEU A 54 0.62 8.23 0.94
N SER A 55 1.05 8.01 2.18
CA SER A 55 1.66 6.75 2.58
C SER A 55 0.93 6.17 3.77
N PHE A 56 0.57 4.89 3.69
CA PHE A 56 -0.20 4.19 4.71
C PHE A 56 0.63 3.10 5.38
N ARG A 57 0.49 3.01 6.70
CA ARG A 57 0.96 1.90 7.54
C ARG A 57 -0.26 1.16 8.08
N GLY A 58 -0.21 -0.17 8.00
CA GLY A 58 -1.11 -1.03 8.73
C GLY A 58 -0.88 -1.06 10.25
N SER A 59 -1.26 -2.18 10.85
CA SER A 59 -1.11 -2.45 12.28
C SER A 59 0.38 -2.50 12.69
N ASP A 60 0.66 -2.24 13.96
CA ASP A 60 2.00 -2.25 14.56
C ASP A 60 2.13 -3.53 15.38
N GLY A 61 2.76 -4.59 14.86
CA GLY A 61 2.93 -5.83 15.63
C GLY A 61 3.49 -7.01 14.85
N ASP A 62 4.25 -7.86 15.53
CA ASP A 62 4.82 -9.10 14.97
C ASP A 62 3.76 -10.15 14.58
N GLU A 63 2.49 -9.93 14.97
CA GLU A 63 1.36 -10.85 14.75
C GLU A 63 0.43 -10.42 13.58
N ILE A 64 0.81 -9.42 12.76
CA ILE A 64 0.00 -8.91 11.64
C ILE A 64 -0.51 -10.03 10.72
N PHE A 65 0.33 -11.02 10.41
CA PHE A 65 -0.08 -12.15 9.57
C PHE A 65 -1.23 -12.94 10.20
N LEU A 66 -1.21 -13.16 11.52
CA LEU A 66 -2.27 -13.87 12.23
C LEU A 66 -3.57 -13.06 12.25
N GLU A 67 -3.48 -11.74 12.45
CA GLU A 67 -4.66 -10.87 12.44
C GLU A 67 -5.28 -10.78 11.04
N ILE A 68 -4.47 -10.70 9.99
CA ILE A 68 -4.97 -10.77 8.62
C ILE A 68 -5.62 -12.14 8.38
N VAL A 69 -4.98 -13.24 8.78
CA VAL A 69 -5.52 -14.60 8.63
C VAL A 69 -6.82 -14.80 9.42
N ASP A 70 -6.96 -14.24 10.61
CA ASP A 70 -8.22 -14.30 11.36
C ASP A 70 -9.30 -13.48 10.66
N ALA A 71 -8.94 -12.30 10.12
CA ALA A 71 -9.84 -11.43 9.39
C ALA A 71 -10.27 -11.99 8.02
N ILE A 72 -9.49 -12.85 7.35
CA ILE A 72 -9.86 -13.34 6.00
C ILE A 72 -11.16 -14.16 5.98
N PHE A 73 -11.57 -14.72 7.13
CA PHE A 73 -12.85 -15.43 7.27
C PHE A 73 -14.05 -14.48 7.30
N GLU A 74 -13.82 -13.19 7.58
CA GLU A 74 -14.85 -12.17 7.47
C GLU A 74 -15.25 -11.98 6.01
N ARG A 75 -16.55 -11.77 5.80
CA ARG A 75 -17.09 -11.58 4.45
C ARG A 75 -16.67 -10.21 3.92
N PRO A 76 -16.22 -10.11 2.66
CA PRO A 76 -15.97 -8.81 2.05
C PRO A 76 -17.28 -8.01 1.99
N VAL A 77 -17.16 -6.70 2.19
CA VAL A 77 -18.28 -5.76 2.24
C VAL A 77 -18.36 -4.97 0.95
N SER A 78 -19.58 -4.64 0.53
CA SER A 78 -19.83 -3.78 -0.64
C SER A 78 -19.20 -2.41 -0.44
N ALA A 79 -18.43 -1.95 -1.42
CA ALA A 79 -17.76 -0.66 -1.43
C ALA A 79 -18.00 0.08 -2.75
N PHE A 80 -17.62 1.36 -2.83
CA PHE A 80 -17.64 2.16 -4.05
C PHE A 80 -18.99 2.16 -4.79
N ASP A 81 -20.08 2.36 -4.04
CA ASP A 81 -21.47 2.33 -4.54
C ASP A 81 -21.89 0.99 -5.17
N GLY A 82 -21.32 -0.12 -4.68
CA GLY A 82 -21.63 -1.47 -5.15
C GLY A 82 -20.84 -1.92 -6.36
N ARG A 83 -19.78 -1.20 -6.74
CA ARG A 83 -18.90 -1.55 -7.87
C ARG A 83 -17.80 -2.55 -7.51
N GLY A 84 -17.73 -3.01 -6.27
CA GLY A 84 -16.84 -4.07 -5.83
C GLY A 84 -17.02 -4.36 -4.35
N LYS A 85 -16.39 -5.43 -3.88
CA LYS A 85 -16.32 -5.73 -2.46
C LYS A 85 -14.88 -5.74 -1.99
N VAL A 86 -14.66 -5.28 -0.77
CA VAL A 86 -13.35 -5.18 -0.13
C VAL A 86 -13.39 -5.89 1.21
N LEU A 87 -12.28 -6.47 1.65
CA LEU A 87 -12.20 -7.05 3.00
C LEU A 87 -12.53 -5.98 4.06
N TYR A 88 -13.47 -6.29 4.96
CA TYR A 88 -13.99 -5.34 5.95
C TYR A 88 -12.89 -4.73 6.82
N TYR A 89 -11.94 -5.55 7.25
CA TYR A 89 -10.79 -5.13 8.04
C TYR A 89 -9.95 -4.06 7.32
N PHE A 90 -9.62 -4.26 6.04
CA PHE A 90 -8.84 -3.30 5.24
C PHE A 90 -9.58 -1.98 5.03
N LEU A 91 -10.88 -2.06 4.71
CA LEU A 91 -11.72 -0.88 4.54
C LEU A 91 -11.82 -0.07 5.84
N THR A 92 -12.01 -0.75 6.97
CA THR A 92 -12.12 -0.11 8.29
C THR A 92 -10.81 0.58 8.69
N ALA A 93 -9.67 -0.09 8.50
CA ALA A 93 -8.36 0.50 8.78
C ALA A 93 -8.12 1.77 7.94
N PHE A 94 -8.41 1.72 6.63
CA PHE A 94 -8.35 2.87 5.75
C PHE A 94 -9.30 4.00 6.22
N SER A 95 -10.59 3.70 6.41
CA SER A 95 -11.60 4.72 6.76
C SER A 95 -11.24 5.46 8.05
N LYS A 96 -10.74 4.76 9.08
CA LYS A 96 -10.29 5.39 10.32
C LYS A 96 -9.19 6.43 10.06
N VAL A 97 -8.17 6.12 9.26
CA VAL A 97 -7.11 7.08 8.92
C VAL A 97 -7.65 8.21 8.04
N TRP A 98 -8.47 7.86 7.04
CA TRP A 98 -9.04 8.78 6.07
C TRP A 98 -9.89 9.87 6.73
N GLU A 99 -10.80 9.45 7.61
CA GLU A 99 -11.80 10.29 8.28
C GLU A 99 -11.23 11.10 9.44
N ASN A 100 -10.10 10.68 10.05
CA ASN A 100 -9.43 11.42 11.11
C ASN A 100 -8.51 12.56 10.60
N GLY A 101 -8.78 13.05 9.38
CA GLY A 101 -8.18 14.27 8.85
C GLY A 101 -7.19 14.08 7.70
N MET A 102 -6.92 12.84 7.27
CA MET A 102 -6.13 12.61 6.06
C MET A 102 -6.83 13.15 4.81
N LYS A 103 -8.17 12.96 4.72
CA LYS A 103 -8.98 13.50 3.62
C LYS A 103 -8.85 15.02 3.50
N ASP A 104 -9.04 15.72 4.62
CA ASP A 104 -9.03 17.19 4.64
C ASP A 104 -7.64 17.73 4.28
N ASP A 105 -6.59 17.07 4.78
CA ASP A 105 -5.21 17.42 4.46
C ASP A 105 -4.90 17.20 2.99
N PHE A 106 -5.29 16.06 2.42
CA PHE A 106 -5.16 15.78 0.99
C PHE A 106 -5.85 16.85 0.13
N ILE A 107 -7.10 17.21 0.47
CA ILE A 107 -7.85 18.25 -0.26
C ILE A 107 -7.11 19.60 -0.19
N SER A 108 -6.58 19.96 0.99
CA SER A 108 -5.79 21.18 1.18
C SER A 108 -4.53 21.19 0.31
N LEU A 109 -3.79 20.08 0.28
CA LEU A 109 -2.58 19.93 -0.53
C LEU A 109 -2.89 19.98 -2.03
N ASN A 110 -3.97 19.33 -2.48
CA ASN A 110 -4.39 19.37 -3.88
C ASN A 110 -4.76 20.80 -4.32
N ASN A 111 -5.46 21.56 -3.48
CA ASN A 111 -5.77 22.96 -3.75
C ASN A 111 -4.51 23.85 -3.80
N THR A 112 -3.50 23.52 -2.99
CA THR A 112 -2.23 24.25 -2.94
C THR A 112 -1.32 23.91 -4.13
N TYR A 113 -1.35 22.66 -4.59
CA TYR A 113 -0.47 22.13 -5.63
C TYR A 113 -1.27 21.44 -6.76
N PRO A 114 -2.14 22.15 -7.49
CA PRO A 114 -3.08 21.56 -8.45
C PRO A 114 -2.40 20.89 -9.67
N ASP A 115 -1.14 21.25 -9.94
CA ASP A 115 -0.36 20.70 -11.04
C ASP A 115 0.45 19.45 -10.66
N TYR A 116 0.45 19.07 -9.37
CA TYR A 116 1.25 17.94 -8.89
C TYR A 116 0.57 16.61 -9.22
N GLU A 117 1.36 15.54 -9.30
CA GLU A 117 0.85 14.17 -9.31
C GLU A 117 0.43 13.73 -7.89
N LEU A 118 -0.32 12.65 -7.81
CA LEU A 118 -0.66 12.00 -6.55
C LEU A 118 -0.01 10.63 -6.48
N TRP A 119 0.96 10.45 -5.59
CA TRP A 119 1.62 9.17 -5.36
C TRP A 119 1.05 8.54 -4.10
N ILE A 120 0.61 7.29 -4.19
CA ILE A 120 -0.02 6.58 -3.09
C ILE A 120 0.73 5.27 -2.88
N THR A 121 1.14 5.00 -1.64
CA THR A 121 1.95 3.83 -1.33
C THR A 121 1.66 3.27 0.06
N GLY A 122 2.09 2.03 0.26
CA GLY A 122 1.98 1.32 1.52
C GLY A 122 2.54 -0.09 1.38
N HIS A 123 2.86 -0.67 2.53
CA HIS A 123 3.35 -2.04 2.64
C HIS A 123 2.36 -2.89 3.43
N SER A 124 2.23 -4.17 3.10
CA SER A 124 1.35 -5.11 3.80
C SER A 124 -0.11 -4.62 3.81
N LEU A 125 -0.77 -4.62 4.98
CA LEU A 125 -2.06 -3.95 5.22
C LEU A 125 -2.08 -2.49 4.72
N GLY A 126 -0.99 -1.75 4.87
CA GLY A 126 -0.86 -0.40 4.31
C GLY A 126 -0.95 -0.37 2.78
N GLY A 127 -0.49 -1.43 2.10
CA GLY A 127 -0.65 -1.62 0.65
C GLY A 127 -2.12 -1.80 0.25
N ALA A 128 -2.90 -2.54 1.02
CA ALA A 128 -4.36 -2.65 0.82
C ALA A 128 -5.05 -1.30 1.06
N MET A 129 -4.70 -0.61 2.14
CA MET A 129 -5.20 0.74 2.44
C MET A 129 -4.87 1.74 1.33
N ALA A 130 -3.66 1.69 0.76
CA ALA A 130 -3.24 2.51 -0.35
C ALA A 130 -4.09 2.29 -1.61
N SER A 131 -4.40 1.03 -1.93
CA SER A 131 -5.28 0.70 -3.07
C SER A 131 -6.71 1.19 -2.85
N ILE A 132 -7.25 1.02 -1.64
CA ILE A 132 -8.57 1.55 -1.26
C ILE A 132 -8.57 3.08 -1.34
N ALA A 133 -7.50 3.75 -0.88
CA ALA A 133 -7.36 5.20 -0.94
C ALA A 133 -7.37 5.72 -2.39
N ALA A 134 -6.55 5.12 -3.26
CA ALA A 134 -6.49 5.48 -4.68
C ALA A 134 -7.87 5.32 -5.35
N THR A 135 -8.53 4.20 -5.08
CA THR A 135 -9.88 3.90 -5.63
C THR A 135 -10.92 4.87 -5.08
N THR A 136 -10.87 5.19 -3.78
CA THR A 136 -11.77 6.17 -3.14
C THR A 136 -11.62 7.55 -3.78
N ILE A 137 -10.39 8.02 -3.97
CA ILE A 137 -10.10 9.33 -4.56
C ILE A 137 -10.60 9.40 -6.00
N ALA A 138 -10.35 8.37 -6.80
CA ALA A 138 -10.81 8.29 -8.19
C ALA A 138 -12.35 8.21 -8.29
N THR A 139 -12.98 7.32 -7.52
CA THR A 139 -14.44 7.11 -7.56
C THR A 139 -15.26 8.30 -7.05
N THR A 140 -14.70 9.07 -6.11
CA THR A 140 -15.33 10.28 -5.57
C THR A 140 -14.95 11.55 -6.33
N ASN A 141 -14.18 11.43 -7.42
CA ASN A 141 -13.69 12.53 -8.24
C ASN A 141 -12.95 13.63 -7.44
N LEU A 142 -12.23 13.24 -6.38
CA LEU A 142 -11.43 14.19 -5.59
C LEU A 142 -10.13 14.60 -6.31
N PHE A 143 -9.71 13.84 -7.31
CA PHE A 143 -8.50 14.07 -8.09
C PHE A 143 -8.62 13.48 -9.49
N ASP A 144 -7.83 13.97 -10.45
CA ASP A 144 -7.74 13.35 -11.77
C ASP A 144 -7.08 11.99 -11.66
N ALA A 145 -7.84 10.93 -11.88
CA ALA A 145 -7.39 9.55 -11.73
C ALA A 145 -6.17 9.20 -12.62
N LYS A 146 -6.00 9.92 -13.75
CA LYS A 146 -4.84 9.74 -14.64
C LYS A 146 -3.52 10.25 -14.06
N LYS A 147 -3.58 11.09 -13.03
CA LYS A 147 -2.41 11.62 -12.31
C LYS A 147 -2.09 10.83 -11.04
N ILE A 148 -2.84 9.77 -10.76
CA ILE A 148 -2.60 8.89 -9.60
C ILE A 148 -1.55 7.83 -9.97
N LYS A 149 -0.52 7.70 -9.14
CA LYS A 149 0.45 6.60 -9.17
C LYS A 149 0.33 5.80 -7.88
N LEU A 150 -0.20 4.59 -7.99
CA LEU A 150 -0.30 3.64 -6.90
C LEU A 150 0.84 2.62 -7.01
N VAL A 151 1.72 2.58 -6.00
CA VAL A 151 2.79 1.58 -5.90
C VAL A 151 2.77 0.98 -4.50
N THR A 152 2.57 -0.32 -4.41
CA THR A 152 2.42 -1.03 -3.13
C THR A 152 3.42 -2.16 -3.00
N PHE A 153 3.74 -2.56 -1.77
CA PHE A 153 4.75 -3.57 -1.46
C PHE A 153 4.11 -4.68 -0.63
N GLY A 154 4.17 -5.93 -1.09
CA GLY A 154 3.58 -7.07 -0.37
C GLY A 154 2.08 -6.89 -0.12
N GLN A 155 1.36 -6.26 -1.06
CA GLN A 155 -0.07 -6.01 -0.91
C GLN A 155 -0.87 -7.33 -0.91
N PRO A 156 -1.73 -7.59 0.09
CA PRO A 156 -2.67 -8.71 0.07
C PRO A 156 -3.82 -8.50 -0.92
N ARG A 157 -4.49 -9.57 -1.35
CA ARG A 157 -5.70 -9.45 -2.19
C ARG A 157 -6.73 -8.59 -1.45
N THR A 158 -7.02 -7.42 -2.01
CA THR A 158 -7.74 -6.38 -1.25
C THR A 158 -9.25 -6.51 -1.38
N GLY A 159 -9.74 -6.99 -2.52
CA GLY A 159 -11.16 -7.12 -2.81
C GLY A 159 -11.46 -8.21 -3.82
N ASP A 160 -12.72 -8.27 -4.24
CA ASP A 160 -13.18 -9.24 -5.23
C ASP A 160 -12.78 -8.85 -6.67
N GLU A 161 -13.08 -9.75 -7.62
CA GLU A 161 -12.85 -9.51 -9.06
C GLU A 161 -13.45 -8.19 -9.57
N SER A 162 -14.62 -7.77 -9.04
CA SER A 162 -15.22 -6.49 -9.42
C SER A 162 -14.41 -5.31 -8.90
N TYR A 163 -13.88 -5.40 -7.67
CA TYR A 163 -12.94 -4.42 -7.14
C TYR A 163 -11.63 -4.37 -7.93
N ALA A 164 -11.03 -5.51 -8.26
CA ALA A 164 -9.81 -5.58 -9.07
C ALA A 164 -9.98 -4.88 -10.43
N ALA A 165 -11.05 -5.23 -11.15
CA ALA A 165 -11.39 -4.61 -12.43
C ALA A 165 -11.66 -3.09 -12.30
N LEU A 166 -12.23 -2.65 -11.17
CA LEU A 166 -12.44 -1.23 -10.89
C LEU A 166 -11.12 -0.48 -10.70
N VAL A 167 -10.14 -1.07 -10.00
CA VAL A 167 -8.80 -0.51 -9.83
C VAL A 167 -8.13 -0.35 -11.20
N ASP A 168 -8.12 -1.40 -12.01
CA ASP A 168 -7.48 -1.40 -13.34
C ASP A 168 -8.14 -0.40 -14.30
N LEU A 169 -9.45 -0.22 -14.19
CA LEU A 169 -10.19 0.77 -14.98
C LEU A 169 -9.83 2.21 -14.59
N LEU A 170 -9.74 2.48 -13.29
CA LEU A 170 -9.64 3.85 -12.77
C LEU A 170 -8.22 4.35 -12.62
N ILE A 171 -7.25 3.47 -12.34
CA ILE A 171 -5.89 3.84 -11.96
C ILE A 171 -4.91 3.17 -12.93
N PRO A 172 -4.61 3.82 -14.07
CA PRO A 172 -3.74 3.23 -15.09
C PRO A 172 -2.33 2.91 -14.61
N TYR A 173 -1.84 3.64 -13.60
CA TYR A 173 -0.55 3.41 -12.95
C TYR A 173 -0.79 2.82 -11.56
N ALA A 174 -1.15 1.54 -11.51
CA ALA A 174 -1.24 0.74 -10.30
C ALA A 174 -0.26 -0.43 -10.40
N ILE A 175 0.70 -0.52 -9.48
CA ILE A 175 1.75 -1.56 -9.49
C ILE A 175 1.83 -2.19 -8.11
N ARG A 176 1.77 -3.52 -8.05
CA ARG A 176 2.13 -4.32 -6.87
C ARG A 176 3.56 -4.81 -7.02
N VAL A 177 4.40 -4.53 -6.04
CA VAL A 177 5.75 -5.09 -5.96
C VAL A 177 5.75 -6.23 -4.96
N VAL A 178 6.21 -7.40 -5.39
CA VAL A 178 6.23 -8.63 -4.58
C VAL A 178 7.64 -9.19 -4.53
N HIS A 179 8.09 -9.55 -3.33
CA HIS A 179 9.42 -10.08 -3.08
C HIS A 179 9.35 -11.60 -2.84
N ARG A 180 10.09 -12.36 -3.65
CA ARG A 180 10.32 -13.80 -3.54
C ARG A 180 9.07 -14.59 -3.16
N ASP A 181 9.12 -15.29 -2.04
CA ASP A 181 8.13 -16.21 -1.56
C ASP A 181 7.17 -15.54 -0.56
N ASP A 182 7.09 -14.21 -0.52
CA ASP A 182 6.17 -13.47 0.35
C ASP A 182 4.75 -14.05 0.30
N ILE A 183 4.24 -14.50 1.45
CA ILE A 183 2.94 -15.13 1.59
C ILE A 183 1.78 -14.12 1.59
N VAL A 184 2.03 -12.85 1.94
CA VAL A 184 0.97 -11.86 2.16
C VAL A 184 0.20 -11.54 0.88
N PRO A 185 0.82 -11.43 -0.31
CA PRO A 185 0.07 -11.34 -1.57
C PRO A 185 -0.82 -12.55 -1.87
N LEU A 186 -0.56 -13.71 -1.27
CA LEU A 186 -1.39 -14.90 -1.46
C LEU A 186 -2.62 -14.96 -0.55
N ILE A 187 -2.82 -13.98 0.33
CA ILE A 187 -3.98 -13.90 1.23
C ILE A 187 -4.82 -12.64 0.98
N PRO A 188 -6.15 -12.71 1.21
CA PRO A 188 -6.94 -13.93 1.31
C PRO A 188 -6.80 -14.84 0.07
N PRO A 189 -6.99 -16.17 0.20
CA PRO A 189 -6.90 -17.07 -0.95
C PRO A 189 -7.96 -16.73 -2.00
N GLY A 190 -7.62 -16.73 -3.29
CA GLY A 190 -8.54 -16.30 -4.34
C GLY A 190 -9.82 -17.17 -4.46
N PHE A 191 -9.78 -18.42 -4.03
CA PHE A 191 -10.97 -19.28 -3.97
C PHE A 191 -11.97 -18.87 -2.88
N LEU A 192 -11.54 -18.06 -1.91
CA LEU A 192 -12.39 -17.57 -0.82
C LEU A 192 -13.05 -16.27 -1.26
N TYR A 193 -14.38 -16.22 -1.28
CA TYR A 193 -15.19 -15.04 -1.61
C TYR A 193 -14.86 -14.31 -2.94
N GLY A 194 -14.08 -14.92 -3.84
CA GLY A 194 -13.69 -14.35 -5.12
C GLY A 194 -12.64 -13.25 -5.03
N TYR A 195 -11.80 -13.25 -3.98
CA TYR A 195 -10.70 -12.30 -3.86
C TYR A 195 -9.77 -12.37 -5.06
N ARG A 196 -9.36 -11.21 -5.56
CA ARG A 196 -8.52 -11.09 -6.75
C ARG A 196 -7.63 -9.85 -6.66
N HIS A 197 -6.40 -9.96 -7.16
CA HIS A 197 -5.52 -8.83 -7.38
C HIS A 197 -5.90 -8.01 -8.61
N HIS A 198 -5.59 -6.72 -8.57
CA HIS A 198 -5.53 -5.92 -9.80
C HIS A 198 -4.29 -6.34 -10.62
N LYS A 199 -4.33 -6.14 -11.94
CA LYS A 199 -3.52 -6.90 -12.90
C LYS A 199 -1.99 -6.76 -12.80
N SER A 200 -1.49 -5.56 -12.53
CA SER A 200 -0.06 -5.28 -12.68
C SER A 200 0.77 -5.72 -11.46
N GLU A 201 1.64 -6.70 -11.67
CA GLU A 201 2.60 -7.21 -10.70
C GLU A 201 4.03 -7.08 -11.21
N VAL A 202 4.92 -6.61 -10.34
CA VAL A 202 6.37 -6.70 -10.50
C VAL A 202 6.89 -7.63 -9.42
N TRP A 203 7.32 -8.82 -9.84
CA TRP A 203 7.78 -9.87 -8.95
C TRP A 203 9.30 -10.03 -9.03
N TYR A 204 9.95 -10.01 -7.88
CA TYR A 204 11.39 -10.23 -7.74
C TYR A 204 11.65 -11.58 -7.09
N ASP A 205 12.05 -12.57 -7.89
CA ASP A 205 12.49 -13.89 -7.40
C ASP A 205 13.98 -13.88 -6.98
N ASN A 206 14.40 -12.85 -6.24
CA ASN A 206 15.79 -12.59 -5.81
C ASN A 206 15.82 -11.55 -4.69
N ASP A 207 17.01 -11.05 -4.31
CA ASP A 207 17.20 -10.13 -3.17
C ASP A 207 16.83 -8.66 -3.46
N MET A 208 16.35 -8.33 -4.67
CA MET A 208 15.99 -6.96 -5.08
C MET A 208 17.14 -5.95 -5.04
N SER A 209 18.36 -6.38 -5.33
CA SER A 209 19.51 -5.46 -5.49
C SER A 209 19.27 -4.50 -6.66
N ILE A 210 19.96 -3.35 -6.70
CA ILE A 210 19.71 -2.27 -7.69
C ILE A 210 19.83 -2.69 -9.18
N ASN A 211 20.44 -3.84 -9.47
CA ASN A 211 20.60 -4.39 -10.81
C ASN A 211 19.93 -5.76 -10.99
N ASP A 212 19.19 -6.23 -9.99
CA ASP A 212 18.51 -7.51 -10.08
C ASP A 212 17.35 -7.41 -11.07
N THR A 213 17.16 -8.50 -11.82
CA THR A 213 16.06 -8.61 -12.77
C THR A 213 14.75 -8.91 -12.04
N PHE A 214 13.64 -8.47 -12.62
CA PHE A 214 12.31 -8.78 -12.13
C PHE A 214 11.46 -9.32 -13.27
N GLN A 215 10.32 -9.87 -12.89
CA GLN A 215 9.29 -10.32 -13.81
C GLN A 215 8.09 -9.39 -13.73
N GLU A 216 7.70 -8.82 -14.87
CA GLU A 216 6.45 -8.08 -15.01
C GLU A 216 5.34 -9.03 -15.44
N CYS A 217 4.23 -9.02 -14.71
CA CYS A 217 3.00 -9.68 -15.09
C CYS A 217 1.89 -8.63 -15.22
N ASP A 218 1.33 -8.49 -16.41
CA ASP A 218 0.22 -7.57 -16.72
C ASP A 218 -1.08 -8.35 -16.98
N GLU A 219 -1.42 -9.23 -16.04
CA GLU A 219 -2.63 -10.04 -16.06
C GLU A 219 -3.05 -10.42 -14.63
N ASP A 220 -4.35 -10.52 -14.40
CA ASP A 220 -4.90 -10.93 -13.11
C ASP A 220 -4.41 -12.34 -12.74
N GLU A 221 -3.84 -12.48 -11.55
CA GLU A 221 -3.47 -13.77 -10.96
C GLU A 221 -2.53 -14.61 -11.85
N SER A 222 -1.55 -13.95 -12.49
CA SER A 222 -0.60 -14.60 -13.39
C SER A 222 0.14 -15.78 -12.74
N ASN A 223 0.08 -16.94 -13.40
CA ASN A 223 0.87 -18.10 -12.98
C ASN A 223 2.37 -17.95 -13.24
N GLN A 224 2.78 -16.90 -13.94
CA GLN A 224 4.18 -16.65 -14.24
C GLN A 224 4.87 -15.93 -13.06
N CYS A 225 4.14 -15.08 -12.33
CA CYS A 225 4.59 -14.38 -11.13
C CYS A 225 4.15 -15.10 -9.83
N ARG A 226 3.94 -14.36 -8.72
CA ARG A 226 3.81 -14.92 -7.38
C ARG A 226 2.71 -15.97 -7.24
N ASP A 227 1.55 -15.76 -7.88
CA ASP A 227 0.37 -16.62 -7.77
C ASP A 227 0.57 -18.03 -8.35
N GLY A 228 1.56 -18.22 -9.22
CA GLY A 228 1.91 -19.54 -9.76
C GLY A 228 2.94 -20.33 -8.93
N LYS A 229 3.46 -19.79 -7.83
CA LYS A 229 4.55 -20.40 -7.06
C LYS A 229 4.04 -21.02 -5.75
N PHE A 230 4.55 -22.20 -5.43
CA PHE A 230 4.13 -22.98 -4.26
C PHE A 230 4.90 -22.67 -2.98
N ALA A 231 6.13 -22.16 -3.10
CA ALA A 231 6.93 -21.79 -1.95
C ALA A 231 6.34 -20.56 -1.27
N PHE A 232 6.50 -20.46 0.05
CA PHE A 232 6.10 -19.31 0.83
C PHE A 232 7.04 -19.11 2.02
N ASP A 233 7.45 -17.86 2.26
CA ASP A 233 8.22 -17.43 3.43
C ASP A 233 7.72 -16.05 3.89
N ILE A 234 7.29 -15.97 5.14
CA ILE A 234 6.85 -14.70 5.73
C ILE A 234 8.02 -13.71 5.88
N LYS A 235 9.27 -14.17 5.95
CA LYS A 235 10.44 -13.30 6.08
C LYS A 235 10.68 -12.44 4.83
N ASP A 236 10.28 -12.94 3.66
CA ASP A 236 10.39 -12.17 2.42
C ASP A 236 9.42 -10.99 2.39
N HIS A 237 8.44 -10.96 3.30
CA HIS A 237 7.51 -9.84 3.44
C HIS A 237 8.15 -8.56 3.98
N ASP A 238 9.27 -8.63 4.71
CA ASP A 238 9.75 -7.48 5.49
C ASP A 238 10.84 -6.64 4.83
N LYS A 239 11.40 -7.10 3.71
CA LYS A 239 12.56 -6.48 3.05
C LYS A 239 12.28 -6.21 1.58
N TYR A 240 12.44 -4.96 1.14
CA TYR A 240 12.33 -4.55 -0.26
C TYR A 240 13.48 -3.60 -0.60
N PHE A 241 14.25 -3.88 -1.66
CA PHE A 241 15.38 -3.05 -2.11
C PHE A 241 16.39 -2.71 -0.99
N ASP A 242 16.78 -3.72 -0.21
CA ASP A 242 17.65 -3.57 0.98
C ASP A 242 17.10 -2.71 2.13
N VAL A 243 15.84 -2.28 2.03
CA VAL A 243 15.15 -1.53 3.09
C VAL A 243 14.23 -2.46 3.87
N GLY A 244 14.41 -2.50 5.19
CA GLY A 244 13.44 -3.11 6.10
C GLY A 244 12.17 -2.26 6.14
N VAL A 245 11.08 -2.74 5.53
CA VAL A 245 9.84 -1.95 5.38
C VAL A 245 8.91 -2.16 6.57
N GLY A 246 8.89 -3.35 7.18
CA GLY A 246 8.04 -3.66 8.34
C GLY A 246 8.46 -2.98 9.66
N MET A 247 9.74 -2.66 9.82
CA MET A 247 10.30 -2.02 11.02
C MET A 247 11.39 -1.01 10.67
N ALA A 248 11.04 0.09 10.01
CA ALA A 248 12.02 1.10 9.67
C ALA A 248 12.54 1.80 10.96
N GLN A 249 13.84 1.65 11.25
CA GLN A 249 14.51 2.33 12.36
C GLN A 249 14.47 3.86 12.18
N ASP A 250 14.64 4.60 13.28
CA ASP A 250 14.68 6.07 13.29
C ASP A 250 15.72 6.58 12.26
N GLY A 251 15.26 7.42 11.32
CA GLY A 251 16.05 7.94 10.20
C GLY A 251 16.10 7.07 8.93
N CYS A 252 15.36 5.96 8.86
CA CYS A 252 15.31 5.04 7.72
C CYS A 252 16.68 4.62 7.18
N LYS A 253 17.58 4.20 8.07
CA LYS A 253 18.82 3.52 7.66
C LYS A 253 18.48 2.22 6.94
N GLY A 254 18.80 2.21 5.65
CA GLY A 254 18.59 1.10 4.70
C GLY A 254 18.94 1.54 3.28
N TRP A 255 18.87 2.85 2.99
CA TRP A 255 19.28 3.41 1.71
C TRP A 255 20.62 4.14 1.84
N ASN A 256 21.66 3.64 1.18
CA ASN A 256 22.80 4.46 0.76
C ASN A 256 22.79 4.51 -0.77
N PRO A 257 22.48 5.66 -1.39
CA PRO A 257 22.52 5.80 -2.86
C PRO A 257 23.92 5.72 -3.48
N TYR A 258 24.97 5.54 -2.65
CA TYR A 258 26.38 5.55 -3.05
C TYR A 258 27.17 4.29 -2.63
N VAL A 259 26.50 3.15 -2.40
CA VAL A 259 27.18 1.83 -2.37
C VAL A 259 26.62 0.96 -3.47
#